data_AF-A0A533ZXM6-F1
#
_entry.id   AF-A0A533ZXM6-F1
#
_cell.length_a   1.000
_cell.length_b   1.000
_cell.length_c   1.000
_cell.angle_alpha   90.00
_cell.angle_beta   90.00
_cell.angle_gamma   90.00
#
_symmetry.space_group_name_H-M   'P 1'
#
loop_
_entity.id
_entity.type
_entity.pdbx_description
1 polymer ?
#
loop_
_entity_poly.entity_id
_entity_poly.type
_entity_poly.pdbx_seq_one_letter_code
_entity_poly.pdbx_strand_id
1 'polypeptide(L)'
;MRRGAWYRVVRLTPDEAVLQVPRREQVRVPRHYVETLSNRPRHWTVVPRPRDADAAPAGWHARYGVCPACRARAPITGYAVEMRCPSCDGLFSIAWEEKYLTAG
;
A
#
# COMPACT_ATOMS: atom_id res chain seq x y z
N MET A 1 3.31 2.67 10.53
CA MET A 1 2.83 2.88 9.15
C MET A 1 3.20 1.65 8.32
N ARG A 2 2.40 1.25 7.34
CA ARG A 2 2.70 0.11 6.45
C ARG A 2 3.00 0.67 5.05
N ARG A 3 4.09 0.22 4.43
CA ARG A 3 4.42 0.51 3.02
C ARG A 3 3.30 0.00 2.09
N GLY A 4 2.90 0.85 1.13
CA GLY A 4 1.79 0.60 0.19
C GLY A 4 0.40 0.81 0.77
N ALA A 5 0.28 1.17 2.06
CA ALA A 5 -1.02 1.50 2.64
C ALA A 5 -1.31 3.00 2.49
N TRP A 6 -2.60 3.31 2.27
CA TRP A 6 -3.07 4.67 2.13
C TRP A 6 -3.54 5.24 3.46
N TYR A 7 -3.12 6.49 3.70
CA TYR A 7 -3.42 7.25 4.91
C TYR A 7 -4.00 8.60 4.53
N ARG A 8 -4.87 9.13 5.38
CA ARG A 8 -5.38 10.48 5.18
C ARG A 8 -4.26 11.46 5.46
N VAL A 9 -4.01 12.35 4.50
CA VAL A 9 -3.11 13.48 4.70
C VAL A 9 -3.85 14.54 5.51
N VAL A 10 -3.28 14.95 6.64
CA VAL A 10 -3.81 16.00 7.52
C VAL A 10 -3.17 17.34 7.17
N ARG A 11 -1.88 17.32 6.80
CA ARG A 11 -1.14 18.47 6.31
C ARG A 11 -0.15 18.03 5.25
N LEU A 12 -0.02 18.82 4.19
CA LEU A 12 0.92 18.59 3.10
C LEU A 12 1.72 19.88 2.87
N THR A 13 3.04 19.76 2.87
CA THR A 13 3.97 20.84 2.51
C THR A 13 4.90 20.35 1.39
N PRO A 14 5.73 21.23 0.81
CA PRO A 14 6.74 20.81 -0.18
C PRO A 14 7.71 19.75 0.36
N ASP A 15 8.07 19.81 1.64
CA ASP A 15 9.09 18.95 2.25
C ASP A 15 8.52 17.76 3.03
N GLU A 16 7.31 17.89 3.58
CA GLU A 16 6.74 16.90 4.50
C GLU A 16 5.25 16.63 4.24
N ALA A 17 4.83 15.42 4.61
CA ALA A 17 3.43 15.07 4.76
C ALA A 17 3.16 14.61 6.19
N VAL A 18 2.02 15.04 6.74
CA VAL A 18 1.51 14.59 8.03
C VAL A 18 0.34 13.65 7.79
N LEU A 19 0.52 12.39 8.17
CA LEU A 19 -0.43 11.31 7.93
C LEU A 19 -1.20 10.94 9.19
N GLN A 20 -2.52 10.83 9.09
CA GLN A 20 -3.35 10.21 10.11
C GLN A 20 -3.23 8.69 10.02
N VAL A 21 -2.55 8.09 10.99
CA VAL A 21 -2.41 6.63 11.09
C VAL A 21 -3.39 6.10 12.14
N PRO A 22 -4.21 5.07 11.84
CA PRO A 22 -5.11 4.50 12.84
C PRO A 22 -4.37 4.05 14.10
N ARG A 23 -4.93 4.36 15.29
CA ARG A 23 -4.34 4.08 16.61
C ARG A 23 -3.01 4.80 16.90
N ARG A 24 -2.68 5.82 16.11
CA ARG A 24 -1.60 6.78 16.38
C ARG A 24 -2.13 8.18 16.15
N GLU A 25 -1.50 9.18 16.75
CA GLU A 25 -1.98 10.56 16.67
C GLU A 25 -1.71 11.15 15.29
N GLN A 26 -0.46 11.45 14.93
CA GLN A 26 -0.08 11.90 13.58
C GLN A 26 1.38 11.51 13.30
N VAL A 27 1.69 11.14 12.06
CA VAL A 27 3.07 10.75 11.67
C VAL A 27 3.57 11.68 10.57
N ARG A 28 4.71 12.33 10.80
CA ARG A 28 5.42 13.15 9.81
C ARG A 28 6.33 12.25 8.97
N VAL A 29 6.28 12.42 7.65
CA VAL A 29 7.15 11.72 6.70
C VAL A 29 7.63 12.69 5.62
N PRO A 30 8.82 12.48 5.03
CA PRO A 30 9.28 13.25 3.89
C PRO A 30 8.31 13.18 2.70
N ARG A 31 8.12 14.29 1.99
CA ARG A 31 7.16 14.41 0.86
C ARG A 31 7.42 13.40 -0.25
N HIS A 32 8.67 13.03 -0.48
CA HIS A 32 9.09 12.10 -1.54
C HIS A 32 8.79 10.62 -1.21
N TYR A 33 8.39 10.29 0.01
CA TYR A 33 7.97 8.94 0.40
C TYR A 33 6.48 8.68 0.24
N VAL A 34 5.70 9.71 -0.13
CA VAL A 34 4.25 9.60 -0.25
C VAL A 34 3.78 9.95 -1.66
N GLU A 35 2.94 9.08 -2.19
CA GLU A 35 2.09 9.41 -3.33
C GLU A 35 0.76 9.93 -2.81
N THR A 36 0.20 10.93 -3.49
CA THR A 36 -1.06 11.57 -3.11
C THR A 36 -2.10 11.31 -4.19
N LEU A 37 -3.19 10.65 -3.80
CA LEU A 37 -4.38 10.49 -4.63
C LEU A 37 -5.50 11.36 -4.08
N SER A 38 -6.29 11.97 -4.98
CA SER A 38 -7.45 12.78 -4.62
C SER A 38 -8.55 11.95 -3.96
N ASN A 39 -8.68 10.68 -4.37
CA ASN A 39 -9.70 9.76 -3.89
C ASN A 39 -9.04 8.55 -3.21
N ARG A 40 -9.76 7.94 -2.27
CA ARG A 40 -9.32 6.66 -1.70
C ARG A 40 -9.19 5.64 -2.84
N PRO A 41 -8.07 4.91 -2.92
CA PRO A 41 -7.90 3.88 -3.93
C PRO A 41 -8.93 2.78 -3.74
N ARG A 42 -9.42 2.27 -4.87
CA ARG A 42 -10.38 1.17 -4.94
C ARG A 42 -9.72 -0.16 -5.29
N HIS A 43 -8.41 -0.14 -5.51
CA HIS A 43 -7.62 -1.26 -5.99
C HIS A 43 -6.59 -1.68 -4.93
N TRP A 44 -6.14 -2.93 -4.99
CA TRP A 44 -4.98 -3.38 -4.25
C TRP A 44 -3.72 -2.67 -4.73
N THR A 45 -3.01 -2.03 -3.81
CA THR A 45 -1.69 -1.47 -4.08
C THR A 45 -0.67 -2.60 -4.04
N VAL A 46 0.07 -2.77 -5.13
CA VAL A 46 1.09 -3.81 -5.24
C VAL A 46 2.39 -3.25 -4.67
N VAL A 47 3.02 -3.96 -3.74
CA VAL A 47 4.29 -3.55 -3.17
C VAL A 47 5.36 -4.53 -3.63
N PRO A 48 6.32 -4.08 -4.47
CA PRO A 48 7.52 -4.86 -4.75
C PRO A 48 8.26 -5.12 -3.44
N ARG A 49 8.77 -6.34 -3.26
CA ARG A 49 9.62 -6.67 -2.12
C ARG A 49 10.94 -5.92 -2.30
N PRO A 50 11.31 -5.01 -1.37
CA PRO A 50 12.67 -4.48 -1.39
C PRO A 50 13.64 -5.64 -1.11
N ARG A 51 14.80 -5.64 -1.78
CA ARG A 51 15.80 -6.70 -1.68
C ARG A 51 16.22 -6.99 -0.23
N ASP A 52 16.12 -5.99 0.64
CA ASP A 52 16.55 -6.02 2.05
C ASP A 52 15.41 -6.28 3.06
N ALA A 53 14.24 -6.79 2.62
CA ALA A 53 13.16 -7.14 3.56
C ALA A 53 13.33 -8.56 4.12
N ASP A 54 13.97 -8.67 5.29
CA ASP A 54 14.21 -9.93 6.02
C ASP A 54 12.98 -10.55 6.72
N ALA A 55 11.80 -9.92 6.69
CA ALA A 55 10.69 -10.28 7.60
C ALA A 55 9.31 -10.51 6.96
N ALA A 56 9.24 -10.97 5.69
CA ALA A 56 7.98 -11.48 5.14
C ALA A 56 7.82 -12.98 5.46
N PRO A 57 6.63 -13.45 5.87
CA PRO A 57 6.38 -14.88 6.07
C PRO A 57 6.79 -15.69 4.83
N ALA A 58 7.38 -16.87 5.06
CA ALA A 58 7.69 -17.81 3.99
C ALA A 58 6.44 -18.09 3.13
N GLY A 59 6.59 -17.98 1.80
CA GLY A 59 5.48 -18.13 0.84
C GLY A 59 4.97 -16.82 0.22
N TRP A 60 5.33 -15.65 0.76
CA TRP A 60 5.06 -14.38 0.08
C TRP A 60 6.07 -14.17 -1.04
N HIS A 61 5.58 -14.10 -2.27
CA HIS A 61 6.39 -14.01 -3.49
C HIS A 61 7.13 -12.64 -3.52
N ALA A 62 7.83 -12.34 -4.62
CA ALA A 62 8.56 -11.06 -4.81
C ALA A 62 7.70 -9.77 -4.67
N ARG A 63 6.39 -9.89 -4.42
CA ARG A 63 5.43 -8.81 -4.26
C ARG A 63 4.27 -9.23 -3.35
N TYR A 64 3.65 -8.26 -2.70
CA TYR A 64 2.43 -8.44 -1.92
C TYR A 64 1.45 -7.30 -2.18
N GLY A 65 0.18 -7.51 -1.88
CA GLY A 65 -0.87 -6.50 -2.01
C GLY A 65 -1.22 -5.86 -0.68
N VAL A 66 -1.59 -4.58 -0.70
CA VAL A 66 -2.25 -3.91 0.42
C VAL A 66 -3.70 -3.60 0.10
N CYS A 67 -4.61 -4.06 0.96
CA CYS A 67 -6.04 -3.92 0.77
C CYS A 67 -6.45 -2.43 0.84
N PRO A 68 -7.22 -1.91 -0.14
CA PRO A 68 -7.66 -0.52 -0.16
C PRO A 68 -8.59 -0.17 1.01
N ALA A 69 -9.36 -1.14 1.51
CA ALA A 69 -10.35 -0.92 2.56
C ALA A 69 -9.74 -0.95 3.97
N CYS A 70 -9.06 -2.05 4.32
CA CYS A 70 -8.61 -2.30 5.69
C CYS A 70 -7.10 -2.15 5.89
N ARG A 71 -6.30 -2.02 4.81
CA ARG A 71 -4.83 -1.98 4.81
C ARG A 71 -4.16 -3.29 5.25
N ALA A 72 -4.90 -4.39 5.29
CA ALA A 72 -4.33 -5.72 5.47
C ALA A 72 -3.41 -6.06 4.29
N ARG A 73 -2.38 -6.84 4.56
CA ARG A 73 -1.46 -7.33 3.54
C ARG A 73 -1.85 -8.75 3.16
N ALA A 74 -1.77 -9.07 1.87
CA ALA A 74 -2.00 -10.42 1.38
C ALA A 74 -0.97 -10.75 0.28
N PRO A 75 -0.52 -12.01 0.17
CA PRO A 75 0.32 -12.42 -0.95
C PRO A 75 -0.46 -12.27 -2.27
N ILE A 76 0.22 -11.80 -3.32
CA ILE A 76 -0.36 -11.78 -4.66
C ILE A 76 0.22 -12.96 -5.43
N THR A 77 -0.64 -13.89 -5.83
CA THR A 77 -0.30 -15.05 -6.66
C THR A 77 -0.38 -14.69 -8.14
N GLY A 78 0.69 -14.93 -8.89
CA GLY A 78 0.73 -14.66 -10.33
C GLY A 78 0.40 -13.20 -10.67
N TYR A 79 -0.43 -13.01 -11.70
CA TYR A 79 -0.95 -11.71 -12.16
C TYR A 79 -2.48 -11.68 -12.07
N ALA A 80 -3.03 -12.08 -10.92
CA ALA A 80 -4.48 -12.05 -10.70
C ALA A 80 -5.05 -10.65 -10.92
N VAL A 81 -6.20 -10.55 -11.59
CA VAL A 81 -6.85 -9.24 -11.86
C VAL A 81 -7.59 -8.70 -10.64
N GLU A 82 -7.99 -9.57 -9.72
CA GLU A 82 -8.71 -9.25 -8.48
C GLU A 82 -8.31 -10.19 -7.35
N MET A 83 -8.54 -9.76 -6.11
CA MET A 83 -8.21 -10.52 -4.92
C MET A 83 -9.14 -10.20 -3.77
N ARG A 84 -9.56 -11.24 -3.04
CA ARG A 84 -10.37 -11.12 -1.82
C ARG A 84 -9.46 -10.87 -0.61
N CYS A 85 -9.85 -9.93 0.24
CA CYS A 85 -9.09 -9.61 1.44
C CYS A 85 -9.37 -10.64 2.56
N PRO A 86 -8.34 -11.31 3.11
CA PRO A 86 -8.54 -12.28 4.20
C PRO A 86 -8.95 -11.65 5.53
N SER A 87 -8.83 -10.32 5.68
CA SER A 87 -9.17 -9.61 6.94
C SER A 87 -10.54 -8.93 6.91
N CYS A 88 -11.02 -8.48 5.76
CA CYS A 88 -12.30 -7.76 5.66
C CYS A 88 -13.25 -8.32 4.58
N ASP A 89 -12.89 -9.45 3.97
CA ASP A 89 -13.66 -10.18 2.95
C ASP A 89 -14.01 -9.43 1.66
N GLY A 90 -13.61 -8.16 1.54
CA GLY A 90 -13.85 -7.36 0.34
C GLY A 90 -13.06 -7.85 -0.88
N LEU A 91 -13.73 -7.88 -2.03
CA LEU A 91 -13.16 -8.22 -3.34
C LEU A 91 -12.82 -6.93 -4.09
N PHE A 92 -11.58 -6.80 -4.53
CA PHE A 92 -11.10 -5.62 -5.24
C PHE A 92 -10.13 -6.01 -6.34
N SER A 93 -10.10 -5.22 -7.41
CA SER A 93 -9.13 -5.37 -8.50
C SER A 93 -7.70 -5.01 -8.06
N ILE A 94 -6.68 -5.58 -8.70
CA ILE A 94 -5.26 -5.33 -8.42
C ILE A 94 -4.70 -4.26 -9.36
N ALA A 95 -4.01 -3.27 -8.81
CA ALA A 95 -3.53 -2.10 -9.54
C ALA A 95 -2.21 -2.36 -10.29
N TRP A 96 -2.20 -3.31 -11.23
CA TRP A 96 -0.99 -3.64 -12.01
C TRP A 96 -0.47 -2.49 -12.89
N GLU A 97 -1.35 -1.55 -13.24
CA GLU A 97 -1.05 -0.44 -14.16
C GLU A 97 -0.53 0.82 -13.45
N GLU A 98 -0.32 0.80 -12.14
CA GLU A 98 0.19 1.97 -11.43
C GLU A 98 1.68 2.25 -11.78
N LYS A 99 2.00 3.52 -12.06
CA LYS A 99 3.30 3.97 -12.59
C LYS A 99 4.50 3.57 -11.70
N TYR A 100 4.31 3.41 -10.40
CA TYR A 100 5.39 2.99 -9.50
C TYR A 100 5.79 1.52 -9.69
N LEU A 101 5.01 0.71 -10.43
CA LEU A 101 5.35 -0.69 -10.76
C LEU A 101 6.22 -0.83 -12.01
N THR A 102 6.19 0.15 -12.91
CA THR A 102 6.99 0.15 -14.14
C THR A 102 8.33 0.87 -13.99
N ALA A 103 8.51 1.67 -12.94
CA ALA A 103 9.74 2.40 -12.63
C ALA A 103 10.80 1.56 -11.85
N GLY A 104 10.74 0.23 -11.95
CA GLY A 104 11.58 -0.71 -11.20
C GLY A 104 12.82 -1.18 -11.97
#